data_AF-A0A7J4VED9-F1
#
_entry.id   AF-A0A7J4VED9-F1
#
_cell.length_a   1.000
_cell.length_b   1.000
_cell.length_c   1.000
_cell.angle_alpha   90.00
_cell.angle_beta   90.00
_cell.angle_gamma   90.00
#
_symmetry.space_group_name_H-M   'P 1'
#
loop_
_entity.id
_entity.type
_entity.pdbx_description
1 polymer ?
#
loop_
_entity_poly.entity_id
_entity_poly.type
_entity_poly.pdbx_seq_one_letter_code
_entity_poly.pdbx_strand_id
1 'polypeptide(L)'
;MNEFTTSGFINLFALFTLRSSDREGARRKVETFLLQSMGRRPADEFLALYDETLDFYTSTGLSGDKWSEATSALTGKLRAALTRRDLILLYLRLLELLYSGDGAKPETFGSLAALLPEIDERQREDLEAFTLGTGVSERFLLVSQETRPGQIRHINRGIKGELLIYHDAEDDLTVVRLTGKDPLFIESRILAPGYFMALMNGDSISGQNMVPLHYPDIMREFSGSSTGERITFTGRELEYHFPNGAFGLHSFSFTAASGSMIAIMGGSGAGKTTLLNILNGSLKPSHGIIAINGHDLHAEGKLLEGLTGYVPQEDMLLEDLTVRENIHYSARLSFSGLSREELDRRVDEVLKKLEIDQIAGLKVGSYLNRSISGGQRKRLNIAMELIREPAILLLDEPTSGLSSSDSEKVVRLMRELANSGKLVIM
;
A
#
# COMPACT_ATOMS: atom_id res chain seq x y z
N MET A 1 -13.19 -4.63 -15.48
CA MET A 1 -14.64 -4.47 -15.21
C MET A 1 -15.39 -5.18 -16.32
N ASN A 2 -16.37 -6.03 -16.01
CA ASN A 2 -17.22 -6.66 -17.02
C ASN A 2 -18.32 -5.66 -17.46
N GLU A 3 -18.86 -5.80 -18.67
CA GLU A 3 -19.92 -4.92 -19.23
C GLU A 3 -21.15 -4.84 -18.30
N PHE A 4 -21.47 -5.95 -17.64
CA PHE A 4 -22.54 -6.04 -16.64
C PHE A 4 -22.28 -5.16 -15.40
N THR A 5 -21.07 -5.20 -14.85
CA THR A 5 -20.70 -4.38 -13.67
C THR A 5 -20.73 -2.90 -14.00
N THR A 6 -20.21 -2.53 -15.19
CA THR A 6 -20.25 -1.17 -15.71
C THR A 6 -21.68 -0.65 -15.82
N SER A 7 -22.57 -1.41 -16.46
CA SER A 7 -23.98 -1.05 -16.58
C SER A 7 -24.65 -0.90 -15.21
N GLY A 8 -24.34 -1.80 -14.26
CA GLY A 8 -24.84 -1.72 -12.89
C GLY A 8 -24.44 -0.42 -12.17
N PHE A 9 -23.17 -0.01 -12.25
CA PHE A 9 -22.69 1.25 -11.66
C PHE A 9 -23.40 2.47 -12.25
N ILE A 10 -23.51 2.53 -13.59
CA ILE A 10 -24.12 3.66 -14.28
C ILE A 10 -25.58 3.84 -13.88
N ASN A 11 -26.37 2.76 -13.90
CA ASN A 11 -27.76 2.81 -13.50
C ASN A 11 -27.91 3.23 -12.03
N LEU A 12 -27.05 2.72 -11.14
CA LEU A 12 -27.12 3.06 -9.72
C LEU A 12 -26.76 4.53 -9.46
N PHE A 13 -25.71 5.05 -10.09
CA PHE A 13 -25.35 6.47 -9.99
C PHE A 13 -26.46 7.38 -10.52
N ALA A 14 -27.10 7.02 -11.64
CA ALA A 14 -28.21 7.80 -12.18
C ALA A 14 -29.43 7.78 -11.23
N LEU A 15 -29.79 6.61 -10.69
CA LEU A 15 -30.91 6.47 -9.75
C LEU A 15 -30.70 7.23 -8.44
N PHE A 16 -29.47 7.27 -7.92
CA PHE A 16 -29.14 8.03 -6.72
C PHE A 16 -29.01 9.53 -7.00
N THR A 17 -28.51 9.92 -8.17
CA THR A 17 -28.50 11.33 -8.60
C THR A 17 -29.91 11.90 -8.72
N LEU A 18 -30.89 11.10 -9.19
CA LEU A 18 -32.30 11.51 -9.25
C LEU A 18 -32.86 11.93 -7.87
N ARG A 19 -32.30 11.37 -6.79
CA ARG A 19 -32.67 11.62 -5.38
C ARG A 19 -31.84 12.68 -4.68
N SER A 20 -30.76 13.13 -5.31
CA SER A 20 -29.95 14.22 -4.81
C SER A 20 -30.70 15.55 -4.91
N SER A 21 -30.54 16.41 -3.91
CA SER A 21 -31.08 17.79 -3.94
C SER A 21 -30.30 18.70 -4.89
N ASP A 22 -29.00 18.45 -5.07
CA ASP A 22 -28.16 19.10 -6.09
C ASP A 22 -27.73 18.09 -7.17
N ARG A 23 -28.57 17.95 -8.20
CA ARG A 23 -28.32 17.04 -9.33
C ARG A 23 -27.08 17.42 -10.14
N GLU A 24 -26.80 18.71 -10.31
CA GLU A 24 -25.61 19.16 -11.02
C GLU A 24 -24.34 18.85 -10.22
N GLY A 25 -24.37 19.07 -8.91
CA GLY A 25 -23.30 18.69 -8.00
C GLY A 25 -23.06 17.18 -8.00
N ALA A 26 -24.12 16.38 -7.91
CA ALA A 26 -24.02 14.92 -8.01
C ALA A 26 -23.41 14.47 -9.35
N ARG A 27 -23.84 15.06 -10.47
CA ARG A 27 -23.23 14.79 -11.79
C ARG A 27 -21.74 15.14 -11.82
N ARG A 28 -21.33 16.30 -11.29
CA ARG A 28 -19.90 16.68 -11.19
C ARG A 28 -19.10 15.68 -10.36
N LYS A 29 -19.72 15.06 -9.34
CA LYS A 29 -19.09 14.01 -8.53
C LYS A 29 -18.86 12.72 -9.34
N VAL A 30 -19.84 12.30 -10.13
CA VAL A 30 -19.69 11.15 -11.04
C VAL A 30 -18.60 11.40 -12.07
N GLU A 31 -18.60 12.56 -12.73
CA GLU A 31 -17.58 12.94 -13.71
C GLU A 31 -16.17 12.89 -13.12
N THR A 32 -15.97 13.48 -11.94
CA THR A 32 -14.66 13.48 -11.26
C THR A 32 -14.23 12.07 -10.90
N PHE A 33 -15.14 11.23 -10.40
CA PHE A 33 -14.86 9.83 -10.11
C PHE A 33 -14.42 9.04 -11.35
N LEU A 34 -15.12 9.21 -12.48
CA LEU A 34 -14.79 8.53 -13.74
C LEU A 34 -13.42 8.96 -14.26
N LEU A 35 -13.12 10.26 -14.23
CA LEU A 35 -11.83 10.81 -14.61
C LEU A 35 -10.69 10.26 -13.74
N GLN A 36 -10.91 10.14 -12.42
CA GLN A 36 -9.94 9.57 -11.48
C GLN A 36 -9.74 8.07 -11.65
N SER A 37 -10.76 7.34 -12.12
CA SER A 37 -10.75 5.87 -12.15
C SER A 37 -10.28 5.28 -13.47
N MET A 38 -10.56 5.92 -14.61
CA MET A 38 -10.36 5.31 -15.94
C MET A 38 -9.68 6.22 -16.98
N GLY A 39 -9.27 7.43 -16.59
CA GLY A 39 -8.67 8.42 -17.50
C GLY A 39 -9.68 9.07 -18.45
N ARG A 40 -9.23 10.07 -19.22
CA ARG A 40 -10.14 11.02 -19.90
C ARG A 40 -11.04 10.39 -20.98
N ARG A 41 -10.47 9.68 -21.96
CA ARG A 41 -11.27 9.14 -23.08
C ARG A 41 -12.34 8.13 -22.64
N PRO A 42 -12.02 7.13 -21.77
CA PRO A 42 -13.05 6.23 -21.27
C PRO A 42 -14.08 6.94 -20.38
N ALA A 43 -13.69 7.97 -19.64
CA ALA A 43 -14.61 8.73 -18.80
C ALA A 43 -15.70 9.44 -19.62
N ASP A 44 -15.36 10.02 -20.77
CA ASP A 44 -16.31 10.74 -21.62
C ASP A 44 -17.43 9.82 -22.15
N GLU A 45 -17.07 8.58 -22.57
CA GLU A 45 -18.04 7.59 -23.04
C GLU A 45 -18.98 7.12 -21.92
N PHE A 46 -18.43 6.86 -20.74
CA PHE A 46 -19.23 6.45 -19.58
C PHE A 46 -20.13 7.57 -19.06
N LEU A 47 -19.64 8.82 -19.11
CA LEU A 47 -20.42 9.98 -18.70
C LEU A 47 -21.60 10.21 -19.65
N ALA A 48 -21.42 10.01 -20.95
CA ALA A 48 -22.52 10.08 -21.93
C ALA A 48 -23.60 9.02 -21.65
N LEU A 49 -23.19 7.77 -21.39
CA LEU A 49 -24.14 6.70 -21.04
C LEU A 49 -24.85 6.97 -19.70
N TYR A 50 -24.13 7.55 -18.74
CA TYR A 50 -24.70 8.02 -17.48
C TYR A 50 -25.75 9.12 -17.68
N ASP A 51 -25.47 10.13 -18.51
CA ASP A 51 -26.41 11.22 -18.77
C ASP A 51 -27.66 10.71 -19.47
N GLU A 52 -27.53 9.84 -20.47
CA GLU A 52 -28.67 9.20 -21.15
C GLU A 52 -29.53 8.39 -20.17
N THR A 53 -28.89 7.65 -19.27
CA THR A 53 -29.58 6.86 -18.24
C THR A 53 -30.30 7.75 -17.23
N LEU A 54 -29.70 8.86 -16.82
CA LEU A 54 -30.31 9.83 -15.91
C LEU A 54 -31.52 10.53 -16.55
N ASP A 55 -31.44 10.89 -17.82
CA ASP A 55 -32.55 11.47 -18.58
C ASP A 55 -33.70 10.46 -18.75
N PHE A 56 -33.38 9.19 -19.01
CA PHE A 56 -34.36 8.11 -19.06
C PHE A 56 -35.10 7.96 -17.72
N TYR A 57 -34.39 7.90 -16.59
CA TYR A 57 -35.05 7.81 -15.28
C TYR A 57 -35.81 9.08 -14.89
N THR A 58 -35.35 10.25 -15.33
CA THR A 58 -36.04 11.52 -15.11
C THR A 58 -37.36 11.56 -15.88
N SER A 59 -37.37 11.14 -17.15
CA SER A 59 -38.58 11.14 -18.00
C SER A 59 -39.61 10.08 -17.59
N THR A 60 -39.18 8.95 -17.04
CA THR A 60 -40.08 7.90 -16.53
C THR A 60 -40.74 8.27 -15.19
N GLY A 61 -40.28 9.32 -14.51
CA GLY A 61 -40.83 9.76 -13.22
C GLY A 61 -40.66 8.70 -12.12
N LEU A 62 -39.57 7.93 -12.15
CA LEU A 62 -39.38 6.80 -11.25
C LEU A 62 -39.36 7.26 -9.76
N SER A 63 -40.36 6.86 -8.98
CA SER A 63 -40.51 7.24 -7.57
C SER A 63 -41.15 6.18 -6.70
N GLY A 64 -40.99 6.31 -5.38
CA GLY A 64 -41.57 5.39 -4.39
C GLY A 64 -41.15 3.94 -4.64
N ASP A 65 -42.11 3.03 -4.57
CA ASP A 65 -41.88 1.57 -4.67
C ASP A 65 -41.14 1.17 -5.96
N LYS A 66 -41.45 1.79 -7.11
CA LYS A 66 -40.78 1.48 -8.38
C LYS A 66 -39.28 1.80 -8.35
N TRP A 67 -38.91 2.86 -7.64
CA TRP A 67 -37.50 3.22 -7.47
C TRP A 67 -36.81 2.25 -6.49
N SER A 68 -37.48 1.88 -5.40
CA SER A 68 -36.98 0.90 -4.43
C SER A 68 -36.76 -0.47 -5.08
N GLU A 69 -37.68 -0.90 -5.95
CA GLU A 69 -37.57 -2.15 -6.70
C GLU A 69 -36.39 -2.13 -7.69
N ALA A 70 -36.25 -1.05 -8.47
CA ALA A 70 -35.14 -0.89 -9.41
C ALA A 70 -33.77 -0.88 -8.72
N THR A 71 -33.65 -0.15 -7.60
CA THR A 71 -32.41 -0.10 -6.82
C THR A 71 -32.09 -1.45 -6.17
N SER A 72 -33.07 -2.12 -5.55
CA SER A 72 -32.89 -3.45 -4.94
C SER A 72 -32.40 -4.51 -5.93
N ALA A 73 -32.97 -4.52 -7.15
CA ALA A 73 -32.54 -5.44 -8.20
C ALA A 73 -31.08 -5.21 -8.63
N LEU A 74 -30.62 -3.96 -8.66
CA LEU A 74 -29.25 -3.60 -9.00
C LEU A 74 -28.28 -3.89 -7.84
N THR A 75 -28.65 -3.56 -6.60
CA THR A 75 -27.80 -3.82 -5.42
C THR A 75 -27.56 -5.31 -5.24
N GLY A 76 -28.59 -6.15 -5.41
CA GLY A 76 -28.43 -7.62 -5.34
C GLY A 76 -27.44 -8.16 -6.38
N LYS A 77 -27.50 -7.65 -7.61
CA LYS A 77 -26.57 -8.02 -8.68
C LYS A 77 -25.13 -7.57 -8.40
N LEU A 78 -24.94 -6.35 -7.93
CA LEU A 78 -23.61 -5.81 -7.61
C LEU A 78 -22.98 -6.52 -6.41
N ARG A 79 -23.77 -6.86 -5.39
CA ARG A 79 -23.31 -7.65 -4.24
C ARG A 79 -22.77 -9.02 -4.63
N ALA A 80 -23.34 -9.66 -5.66
CA ALA A 80 -22.85 -10.93 -6.17
C ALA A 80 -21.55 -10.80 -7.00
N ALA A 81 -21.22 -9.59 -7.47
CA ALA A 81 -20.14 -9.36 -8.42
C ALA A 81 -18.92 -8.62 -7.82
N LEU A 82 -19.08 -7.96 -6.67
CA LEU A 82 -18.08 -7.08 -6.06
C LEU A 82 -17.56 -7.65 -4.74
N THR A 83 -16.33 -7.29 -4.39
CA THR A 83 -15.78 -7.58 -3.07
C THR A 83 -16.45 -6.70 -2.00
N ARG A 84 -16.36 -7.09 -0.72
CA ARG A 84 -16.87 -6.27 0.39
C ARG A 84 -16.23 -4.87 0.40
N ARG A 85 -14.92 -4.78 0.17
CA ARG A 85 -14.18 -3.52 0.03
C ARG A 85 -14.74 -2.64 -1.10
N ASP A 86 -15.01 -3.22 -2.27
CA ASP A 86 -15.58 -2.48 -3.40
C ASP A 86 -17.02 -2.02 -3.14
N LEU A 87 -17.80 -2.81 -2.40
CA LEU A 87 -19.15 -2.43 -1.97
C LEU A 87 -19.11 -1.23 -1.01
N ILE A 88 -18.16 -1.17 -0.07
CA ILE A 88 -17.99 -0.01 0.83
C ILE A 88 -17.57 1.23 0.06
N LEU A 89 -16.66 1.11 -0.92
CA LEU A 89 -16.29 2.23 -1.79
C LEU A 89 -17.49 2.72 -2.61
N LEU A 90 -18.29 1.81 -3.17
CA LEU A 90 -19.53 2.17 -3.87
C LEU A 90 -20.52 2.86 -2.94
N TYR A 91 -20.72 2.33 -1.73
CA TYR A 91 -21.59 2.94 -0.72
C TYR A 91 -21.19 4.37 -0.39
N LEU A 92 -19.89 4.62 -0.15
CA LEU A 92 -19.35 5.96 0.05
C LEU A 92 -19.60 6.88 -1.16
N ARG A 93 -19.44 6.38 -2.39
CA ARG A 93 -19.75 7.16 -3.60
C ARG A 93 -21.24 7.53 -3.67
N LEU A 94 -22.14 6.60 -3.35
CA LEU A 94 -23.57 6.88 -3.33
C LEU A 94 -23.94 7.88 -2.22
N LEU A 95 -23.36 7.76 -1.03
CA LEU A 95 -23.50 8.76 0.03
C LEU A 95 -23.03 10.14 -0.45
N GLU A 96 -21.89 10.24 -1.14
CA GLU A 96 -21.42 11.50 -1.72
C GLU A 96 -22.46 12.11 -2.68
N LEU A 97 -23.14 11.30 -3.50
CA LEU A 97 -24.20 11.80 -4.39
C LEU A 97 -25.38 12.35 -3.58
N LEU A 98 -25.82 11.63 -2.54
CA LEU A 98 -26.96 12.01 -1.71
C LEU A 98 -26.71 13.28 -0.89
N TYR A 99 -25.49 13.48 -0.39
CA TYR A 99 -25.08 14.71 0.30
C TYR A 99 -24.58 15.80 -0.65
N SER A 100 -24.96 15.76 -1.93
CA SER A 100 -24.81 16.94 -2.80
C SER A 100 -25.99 17.86 -2.53
N GLY A 101 -25.76 18.99 -1.85
CA GLY A 101 -26.80 19.95 -1.45
C GLY A 101 -27.32 19.72 -0.01
N ASP A 102 -28.63 19.89 0.19
CA ASP A 102 -29.32 19.80 1.49
C ASP A 102 -29.55 18.35 1.97
N GLY A 103 -28.93 17.36 1.32
CA GLY A 103 -29.11 15.93 1.58
C GLY A 103 -30.21 15.27 0.75
N ALA A 104 -30.57 14.04 1.13
CA ALA A 104 -31.58 13.22 0.45
C ALA A 104 -32.74 12.84 1.38
N LYS A 105 -33.86 12.43 0.79
CA LYS A 105 -35.03 11.97 1.56
C LYS A 105 -34.72 10.70 2.37
N PRO A 106 -35.30 10.50 3.57
CA PRO A 106 -35.06 9.34 4.44
C PRO A 106 -35.26 7.98 3.73
N GLU A 107 -36.27 7.89 2.86
CA GLU A 107 -36.58 6.70 2.05
C GLU A 107 -35.41 6.22 1.17
N THR A 108 -34.48 7.12 0.81
CA THR A 108 -33.30 6.81 -0.02
C THR A 108 -32.25 5.99 0.74
N PHE A 109 -32.16 6.20 2.05
CA PHE A 109 -31.15 5.54 2.90
C PHE A 109 -31.46 4.06 3.13
N GLY A 110 -32.73 3.64 3.01
CA GLY A 110 -33.11 2.23 3.06
C GLY A 110 -32.51 1.42 1.91
N SER A 111 -32.61 1.91 0.68
CA SER A 111 -32.00 1.27 -0.49
C SER A 111 -30.48 1.31 -0.45
N LEU A 112 -29.90 2.38 0.12
CA LEU A 112 -28.47 2.47 0.34
C LEU A 112 -28.00 1.41 1.36
N ALA A 113 -28.70 1.24 2.48
CA ALA A 113 -28.42 0.22 3.48
C ALA A 113 -28.52 -1.21 2.91
N ALA A 114 -29.42 -1.45 1.95
CA ALA A 114 -29.54 -2.75 1.28
C ALA A 114 -28.31 -3.14 0.43
N LEU A 115 -27.46 -2.18 0.04
CA LEU A 115 -26.19 -2.46 -0.62
C LEU A 115 -25.18 -3.14 0.33
N LEU A 116 -25.23 -2.78 1.61
CA LEU A 116 -24.32 -3.23 2.65
C LEU A 116 -25.10 -3.59 3.93
N PRO A 117 -25.91 -4.66 3.93
CA PRO A 117 -26.72 -5.02 5.09
C PRO A 117 -25.89 -5.56 6.27
N GLU A 118 -24.61 -5.88 6.03
CA GLU A 118 -23.70 -6.47 7.02
C GLU A 118 -22.89 -5.43 7.80
N ILE A 119 -23.01 -4.13 7.48
CA ILE A 119 -22.33 -3.07 8.23
C ILE A 119 -23.13 -2.76 9.50
N ASP A 120 -22.43 -2.69 10.63
CA ASP A 120 -23.06 -2.31 11.90
C ASP A 120 -23.38 -0.81 11.94
N GLU A 121 -24.12 -0.38 12.97
CA GLU A 121 -24.53 1.02 13.12
C GLU A 121 -23.31 1.95 13.24
N ARG A 122 -22.28 1.52 13.98
CA ARG A 122 -21.09 2.34 14.25
C ARG A 122 -20.29 2.59 12.97
N GLN A 123 -20.08 1.55 12.16
CA GLN A 123 -19.43 1.65 10.86
C GLN A 123 -20.25 2.54 9.92
N ARG A 124 -21.58 2.44 9.95
CA ARG A 124 -22.45 3.31 9.14
C ARG A 124 -22.33 4.78 9.53
N GLU A 125 -22.40 5.09 10.82
CA GLU A 125 -22.21 6.44 11.36
C GLU A 125 -20.84 7.00 10.96
N ASP A 126 -19.78 6.18 11.03
CA ASP A 126 -18.44 6.58 10.60
C ASP A 126 -18.37 6.84 9.08
N LEU A 127 -18.97 6.00 8.22
CA LEU A 127 -18.97 6.25 6.77
C LEU A 127 -19.75 7.53 6.39
N GLU A 128 -20.84 7.80 7.10
CA GLU A 128 -21.60 9.05 6.96
C GLU A 128 -20.75 10.25 7.42
N ALA A 129 -20.15 10.16 8.60
CA ALA A 129 -19.29 11.21 9.15
C ALA A 129 -18.04 11.45 8.29
N PHE A 130 -17.46 10.42 7.68
CA PHE A 130 -16.38 10.56 6.70
C PHE A 130 -16.85 11.34 5.47
N THR A 131 -18.03 10.99 4.94
CA THR A 131 -18.61 11.65 3.76
C THR A 131 -18.86 13.14 4.00
N LEU A 132 -19.33 13.50 5.21
CA LEU A 132 -19.56 14.87 5.63
C LEU A 132 -18.28 15.59 6.09
N GLY A 133 -17.18 14.87 6.26
CA GLY A 133 -15.92 15.41 6.77
C GLY A 133 -15.95 15.72 8.27
N THR A 134 -16.86 15.12 9.05
CA THR A 134 -17.11 15.37 10.48
C THR A 134 -16.66 14.24 11.40
N GLY A 135 -16.06 13.17 10.85
CA GLY A 135 -15.62 12.00 11.62
C GLY A 135 -14.66 12.33 12.77
N VAL A 136 -14.87 11.68 13.93
CA VAL A 136 -14.11 11.90 15.19
C VAL A 136 -13.83 10.63 16.00
N SER A 137 -14.19 9.43 15.49
CA SER A 137 -13.96 8.16 16.18
C SER A 137 -12.49 7.70 16.12
N GLU A 138 -12.18 6.58 16.77
CA GLU A 138 -10.86 5.93 16.70
C GLU A 138 -10.52 5.39 15.29
N ARG A 139 -11.46 5.40 14.34
CA ARG A 139 -11.22 5.07 12.93
C ARG A 139 -10.80 6.28 12.11
N PHE A 140 -10.69 7.46 12.72
CA PHE A 140 -10.29 8.69 12.05
C PHE A 140 -8.91 9.20 12.46
N LEU A 141 -8.24 9.80 11.47
CA LEU A 141 -7.02 10.58 11.61
C LEU A 141 -7.19 11.89 10.86
N LEU A 142 -6.96 13.01 11.54
CA LEU A 142 -7.00 14.34 10.97
C LEU A 142 -5.58 14.81 10.66
N VAL A 143 -5.35 15.27 9.43
CA VAL A 143 -4.13 15.97 9.05
C VAL A 143 -4.50 17.42 8.77
N SER A 144 -3.95 18.35 9.54
CA SER A 144 -4.28 19.79 9.43
C SER A 144 -3.29 20.64 10.23
N GLN A 145 -3.34 21.97 10.09
CA GLN A 145 -2.55 22.89 10.93
C GLN A 145 -3.14 23.04 12.34
N GLU A 146 -4.47 23.04 12.44
CA GLU A 146 -5.21 23.21 13.68
C GLU A 146 -5.87 21.90 14.13
N THR A 147 -5.85 21.62 15.41
CA THR A 147 -6.56 20.48 16.01
C THR A 147 -8.06 20.74 16.08
N ARG A 148 -8.89 19.74 15.78
CA ARG A 148 -10.33 19.81 16.07
C ARG A 148 -10.61 19.59 17.56
N PRO A 149 -11.65 20.22 18.13
CA PRO A 149 -12.16 19.86 19.45
C PRO A 149 -12.69 18.41 19.43
N GLY A 150 -12.14 17.54 20.29
CA GLY A 150 -12.51 16.11 20.37
C GLY A 150 -11.28 15.20 20.43
N GLN A 151 -11.45 13.96 20.91
CA GLN A 151 -10.36 12.96 20.96
C GLN A 151 -10.15 12.29 19.58
N ILE A 152 -9.82 13.09 18.56
CA ILE A 152 -9.42 12.58 17.25
C ILE A 152 -7.89 12.55 17.15
N ARG A 153 -7.34 11.50 16.50
CA ARG A 153 -5.91 11.47 16.21
C ARG A 153 -5.56 12.61 15.25
N HIS A 154 -4.41 13.24 15.45
CA HIS A 154 -4.02 14.42 14.68
C HIS A 154 -2.54 14.41 14.27
N ILE A 155 -2.28 14.69 12.99
CA ILE A 155 -0.93 15.00 12.50
C ILE A 155 -0.88 16.44 11.99
N ASN A 156 0.05 17.24 12.52
CA ASN A 156 0.36 18.55 11.93
C ASN A 156 1.35 18.41 10.76
N ARG A 157 0.89 18.71 9.53
CA ARG A 157 1.68 18.63 8.29
C ARG A 157 1.57 19.87 7.38
N GLY A 158 1.18 21.02 7.93
CA GLY A 158 1.25 22.29 7.21
C GLY A 158 0.26 22.47 6.05
N ILE A 159 -0.66 21.54 5.82
CA ILE A 159 -1.65 21.65 4.75
C ILE A 159 -2.63 22.82 4.98
N LYS A 160 -3.04 23.50 3.90
CA LYS A 160 -4.08 24.54 3.94
C LYS A 160 -5.47 23.91 3.83
N GLY A 161 -6.04 23.58 4.98
CA GLY A 161 -7.32 22.89 5.12
C GLY A 161 -7.18 21.64 5.97
N GLU A 162 -8.08 20.69 5.79
CA GLU A 162 -8.05 19.42 6.52
C GLU A 162 -8.10 18.25 5.53
N LEU A 163 -7.29 17.23 5.83
CA LEU A 163 -7.34 15.93 5.19
C LEU A 163 -7.80 14.94 6.26
N LEU A 164 -9.03 14.45 6.09
CA LEU A 164 -9.61 13.45 6.97
C LEU A 164 -9.34 12.07 6.39
N ILE A 165 -8.78 11.20 7.21
CA ILE A 165 -8.46 9.82 6.86
C ILE A 165 -9.35 8.90 7.68
N TYR A 166 -10.06 7.99 7.03
CA TYR A 166 -10.81 6.91 7.65
C TYR A 166 -10.09 5.58 7.38
N HIS A 167 -9.85 4.81 8.42
CA HIS A 167 -9.26 3.48 8.34
C HIS A 167 -10.15 2.45 9.04
N ASP A 168 -10.46 1.39 8.30
CA ASP A 168 -11.16 0.21 8.80
C ASP A 168 -10.25 -1.01 8.67
N ALA A 169 -9.80 -1.52 9.81
CA ALA A 169 -8.88 -2.66 9.86
C ALA A 169 -9.57 -3.97 9.48
N GLU A 170 -10.88 -4.10 9.71
CA GLU A 170 -11.63 -5.33 9.40
C GLU A 170 -11.81 -5.51 7.88
N ASP A 171 -12.03 -4.39 7.18
CA ASP A 171 -12.28 -4.37 5.73
C ASP A 171 -11.03 -4.05 4.90
N ASP A 172 -9.84 -3.93 5.53
CA ASP A 172 -8.58 -3.46 4.92
C ASP A 172 -8.80 -2.23 4.02
N LEU A 173 -9.53 -1.25 4.57
CA LEU A 173 -9.97 -0.07 3.83
C LEU A 173 -9.36 1.18 4.44
N THR A 174 -8.67 1.95 3.61
CA THR A 174 -8.23 3.30 3.96
C THR A 174 -8.70 4.26 2.89
N VAL A 175 -9.45 5.29 3.28
CA VAL A 175 -9.93 6.35 2.38
C VAL A 175 -9.59 7.72 2.96
N VAL A 176 -9.31 8.66 2.06
CA VAL A 176 -8.90 10.02 2.43
C VAL A 176 -9.79 11.03 1.74
N ARG A 177 -10.22 12.08 2.47
CA ARG A 177 -11.07 13.17 1.99
C ARG A 177 -10.42 14.51 2.30
N LEU A 178 -10.37 15.39 1.30
CA LEU A 178 -9.82 16.72 1.44
C LEU A 178 -10.94 17.78 1.55
N THR A 179 -10.87 18.66 2.54
CA THR A 179 -11.80 19.80 2.70
C THR A 179 -11.16 21.17 2.44
N GLY A 180 -9.84 21.20 2.17
CA GLY A 180 -9.06 22.41 1.87
C GLY A 180 -9.32 23.02 0.49
N LYS A 181 -8.53 24.01 0.08
CA LYS A 181 -8.63 24.61 -1.26
C LYS A 181 -7.60 24.06 -2.25
N ASP A 182 -6.43 23.70 -1.74
CA ASP A 182 -5.31 23.28 -2.57
C ASP A 182 -5.38 21.77 -2.79
N PRO A 183 -5.39 21.28 -4.04
CA PRO A 183 -5.44 19.84 -4.30
C PRO A 183 -4.18 19.15 -3.78
N LEU A 184 -4.35 17.90 -3.36
CA LEU A 184 -3.24 17.00 -3.00
C LEU A 184 -3.05 15.95 -4.08
N PHE A 185 -1.88 15.31 -4.07
CA PHE A 185 -1.51 14.26 -5.01
C PHE A 185 -1.28 12.96 -4.25
N ILE A 186 -1.89 11.88 -4.74
CA ILE A 186 -1.65 10.51 -4.30
C ILE A 186 -0.98 9.80 -5.47
N GLU A 187 0.34 9.62 -5.39
CA GLU A 187 1.16 9.24 -6.56
C GLU A 187 0.92 10.21 -7.73
N SER A 188 0.44 9.73 -8.87
CA SER A 188 0.09 10.56 -10.04
C SER A 188 -1.38 11.00 -10.09
N ARG A 189 -2.18 10.72 -9.04
CA ARG A 189 -3.63 10.98 -9.00
C ARG A 189 -3.93 12.24 -8.19
N ILE A 190 -4.85 13.06 -8.69
CA ILE A 190 -5.25 14.32 -8.04
C ILE A 190 -6.41 14.07 -7.08
N LEU A 191 -6.22 14.40 -5.80
CA LEU A 191 -7.26 14.50 -4.79
C LEU A 191 -7.72 15.96 -4.70
N ALA A 192 -8.85 16.25 -5.35
CA ALA A 192 -9.47 17.57 -5.32
C ALA A 192 -10.26 17.80 -4.01
N PRO A 193 -10.40 19.07 -3.56
CA PRO A 193 -11.30 19.44 -2.48
C PRO A 193 -12.73 18.92 -2.63
N GLY A 194 -13.29 18.37 -1.57
CA GLY A 194 -14.67 17.86 -1.52
C GLY A 194 -14.82 16.41 -2.02
N TYR A 195 -13.73 15.78 -2.46
CA TYR A 195 -13.70 14.41 -2.95
C TYR A 195 -12.91 13.50 -2.03
N PHE A 196 -13.20 12.20 -2.08
CA PHE A 196 -12.36 11.18 -1.49
C PHE A 196 -11.66 10.27 -2.51
N MET A 197 -10.57 9.64 -2.06
CA MET A 197 -9.87 8.59 -2.78
C MET A 197 -9.48 7.45 -1.83
N ALA A 198 -9.44 6.23 -2.35
CA ALA A 198 -8.88 5.09 -1.64
C ALA A 198 -7.35 5.19 -1.63
N LEU A 199 -6.78 5.01 -0.44
CA LEU A 199 -5.34 4.96 -0.23
C LEU A 199 -4.90 3.51 -0.24
N MET A 200 -3.92 3.19 -1.09
CA MET A 200 -3.33 1.87 -1.20
C MET A 200 -2.03 1.78 -0.41
N ASN A 201 -1.63 0.56 -0.10
CA ASN A 201 -0.36 0.34 0.57
C ASN A 201 0.81 0.74 -0.34
N GLY A 202 1.71 1.59 0.18
CA GLY A 202 2.79 2.23 -0.58
C GLY A 202 2.45 3.61 -1.15
N ASP A 203 1.19 4.05 -1.11
CA ASP A 203 0.82 5.39 -1.56
C ASP A 203 1.48 6.47 -0.70
N SER A 204 1.85 7.57 -1.34
CA SER A 204 2.28 8.81 -0.69
C SER A 204 1.35 9.97 -1.02
N ILE A 205 0.99 10.77 -0.01
CA ILE A 205 0.19 11.98 -0.16
C ILE A 205 1.13 13.18 -0.15
N SER A 206 1.11 13.99 -1.21
CA SER A 206 1.98 15.16 -1.38
C SER A 206 1.22 16.41 -1.83
N GLY A 207 1.82 17.58 -1.62
CA GLY A 207 1.25 18.88 -1.99
C GLY A 207 2.31 19.98 -2.04
N GLN A 208 1.98 21.16 -2.57
CA GLN A 208 2.97 22.21 -2.88
C GLN A 208 3.81 22.72 -1.69
N ASN A 209 3.36 22.54 -0.44
CA ASN A 209 4.08 22.99 0.77
C ASN A 209 3.92 22.01 1.94
N MET A 210 3.86 20.71 1.64
CA MET A 210 3.67 19.66 2.64
C MET A 210 4.82 18.66 2.54
N VAL A 211 5.36 18.25 3.69
CA VAL A 211 6.22 17.06 3.77
C VAL A 211 5.37 15.84 3.40
N PRO A 212 5.74 15.04 2.37
CA PRO A 212 4.95 13.90 1.94
C PRO A 212 4.57 12.98 3.11
N LEU A 213 3.31 12.56 3.14
CA LEU A 213 2.76 11.67 4.15
C LEU A 213 2.60 10.29 3.53
N HIS A 214 3.40 9.33 3.98
CA HIS A 214 3.40 7.97 3.44
C HIS A 214 2.36 7.10 4.14
N TYR A 215 1.77 6.13 3.42
CA TYR A 215 0.83 5.15 3.97
C TYR A 215 1.28 4.53 5.30
N PRO A 216 2.54 4.09 5.47
CA PRO A 216 2.99 3.52 6.74
C PRO A 216 2.98 4.52 7.90
N ASP A 217 3.28 5.80 7.65
CA ASP A 217 3.23 6.85 8.67
C ASP A 217 1.78 7.06 9.16
N ILE A 218 0.80 6.97 8.25
CA ILE A 218 -0.63 7.06 8.53
C ILE A 218 -1.08 5.87 9.38
N MET A 219 -0.74 4.65 8.95
CA MET A 219 -1.17 3.42 9.64
C MET A 219 -0.64 3.36 11.08
N ARG A 220 0.57 3.88 11.33
CA ARG A 220 1.14 3.94 12.67
C ARG A 220 0.26 4.72 13.65
N GLU A 221 -0.31 5.84 13.21
CA GLU A 221 -1.21 6.61 14.07
C GLU A 221 -2.44 5.78 14.47
N PHE A 222 -2.97 4.97 13.54
CA PHE A 222 -4.10 4.06 13.82
C PHE A 222 -3.74 2.92 14.76
N SER A 223 -2.58 2.27 14.56
CA SER A 223 -2.19 1.08 15.33
C SER A 223 -1.90 1.37 16.81
N GLY A 224 -1.71 2.64 17.21
CA GLY A 224 -1.50 3.06 18.62
C GLY A 224 -0.31 2.41 19.33
N SER A 225 0.44 1.58 18.61
CA SER A 225 1.51 0.74 19.09
C SER A 225 2.78 1.21 18.39
N SER A 226 3.81 1.43 19.19
CA SER A 226 5.19 1.51 18.75
C SER A 226 5.59 0.16 18.14
N THR A 227 5.16 -0.12 16.92
CA THR A 227 5.69 -1.24 16.14
C THR A 227 7.09 -0.87 15.67
N GLY A 228 8.06 -1.06 16.57
CA GLY A 228 9.48 -0.80 16.36
C GLY A 228 9.84 0.69 16.33
N GLU A 229 11.05 1.03 16.74
CA GLU A 229 11.62 2.33 16.38
C GLU A 229 11.68 2.42 14.85
N ARG A 230 11.22 3.55 14.29
CA ARG A 230 11.40 3.87 12.87
C ARG A 230 12.88 3.76 12.55
N ILE A 231 13.25 2.80 11.70
CA ILE A 231 14.61 2.77 11.18
C ILE A 231 14.79 3.99 10.30
N THR A 232 15.79 4.79 10.62
CA THR A 232 16.30 5.88 9.78
C THR A 232 17.70 5.47 9.34
N PHE A 233 17.87 5.23 8.05
CA PHE A 233 19.14 4.83 7.46
C PHE A 233 19.71 5.98 6.65
N THR A 234 20.89 6.46 7.02
CA THR A 234 21.48 7.68 6.47
C THR A 234 22.89 7.45 5.98
N GLY A 235 23.20 8.03 4.82
CA GLY A 235 24.56 8.19 4.32
C GLY A 235 24.85 9.67 4.17
N ARG A 236 25.96 10.15 4.73
CA ARG A 236 26.41 11.54 4.63
C ARG A 236 27.75 11.57 3.92
N GLU A 237 27.78 12.25 2.77
CA GLU A 237 28.98 12.49 1.94
C GLU A 237 29.75 11.19 1.63
N LEU A 238 29.01 10.10 1.37
CA LEU A 238 29.58 8.79 1.11
C LEU A 238 30.39 8.78 -0.18
N GLU A 239 31.67 8.49 -0.08
CA GLU A 239 32.59 8.32 -1.19
C GLU A 239 33.42 7.05 -0.99
N TYR A 240 33.74 6.35 -2.08
CA TYR A 240 34.54 5.14 -2.00
C TYR A 240 35.56 5.04 -3.14
N HIS A 241 36.81 4.78 -2.78
CA HIS A 241 37.91 4.51 -3.71
C HIS A 241 38.32 3.06 -3.62
N PHE A 242 38.52 2.43 -4.78
CA PHE A 242 39.15 1.12 -4.85
C PHE A 242 40.64 1.20 -4.45
N PRO A 243 41.26 0.07 -4.06
CA PRO A 243 42.68 0.04 -3.69
C PRO A 243 43.65 0.55 -4.78
N ASN A 244 43.23 0.52 -6.04
CA ASN A 244 43.99 1.05 -7.18
C ASN A 244 43.83 2.57 -7.38
N GLY A 245 43.08 3.25 -6.51
CA GLY A 245 42.81 4.69 -6.57
C GLY A 245 41.67 5.10 -7.49
N ALA A 246 41.00 4.16 -8.17
CA ALA A 246 39.83 4.47 -8.99
C ALA A 246 38.60 4.76 -8.12
N PHE A 247 37.74 5.69 -8.57
CA PHE A 247 36.46 5.95 -7.93
C PHE A 247 35.53 4.74 -8.09
N GLY A 248 35.09 4.19 -6.96
CA GLY A 248 34.00 3.21 -6.92
C GLY A 248 32.65 3.85 -6.67
N LEU A 249 32.60 4.93 -5.89
CA LEU A 249 31.45 5.81 -5.74
C LEU A 249 31.93 7.25 -5.59
N HIS A 250 31.26 8.18 -6.28
CA HIS A 250 31.41 9.60 -6.05
C HIS A 250 30.58 10.05 -4.85
N SER A 251 31.02 11.12 -4.18
CA SER A 251 30.34 11.65 -2.99
C SER A 251 28.84 11.88 -3.20
N PHE A 252 28.02 11.28 -2.34
CA PHE A 252 26.57 11.49 -2.30
C PHE A 252 26.02 11.32 -0.88
N SER A 253 24.81 11.82 -0.64
CA SER A 253 24.10 11.65 0.64
C SER A 253 22.69 11.14 0.42
N PHE A 254 22.17 10.36 1.38
CA PHE A 254 20.82 9.86 1.33
C PHE A 254 20.21 9.71 2.74
N THR A 255 18.89 9.69 2.79
CA THR A 255 18.11 9.30 3.96
C THR A 255 17.00 8.37 3.50
N ALA A 256 16.89 7.22 4.15
CA ALA A 256 15.87 6.21 3.92
C ALA A 256 15.21 5.84 5.25
N ALA A 257 13.97 5.36 5.20
CA ALA A 257 13.23 4.98 6.40
C ALA A 257 12.49 3.65 6.26
N SER A 258 12.29 2.96 7.38
CA SER A 258 11.38 1.81 7.49
C SER A 258 10.04 2.09 6.80
N GLY A 259 9.49 1.10 6.09
CA GLY A 259 8.27 1.28 5.29
C GLY A 259 8.53 1.63 3.83
N SER A 260 9.79 1.90 3.45
CA SER A 260 10.16 2.29 2.08
C SER A 260 10.72 1.11 1.30
N MET A 261 10.41 1.08 0.00
CA MET A 261 11.08 0.24 -1.01
C MET A 261 11.84 1.15 -1.97
N ILE A 262 13.17 1.01 -1.99
CA ILE A 262 14.07 1.87 -2.78
C ILE A 262 14.75 1.01 -3.85
N ALA A 263 14.76 1.49 -5.08
CA ALA A 263 15.46 0.85 -6.19
C ALA A 263 16.71 1.66 -6.57
N ILE A 264 17.86 0.99 -6.66
CA ILE A 264 19.14 1.50 -7.14
C ILE A 264 19.26 1.12 -8.62
N MET A 265 19.17 2.12 -9.50
CA MET A 265 19.21 1.91 -10.95
C MET A 265 20.51 2.45 -11.56
N GLY A 266 21.07 1.70 -12.51
CA GLY A 266 22.27 2.10 -13.23
C GLY A 266 22.83 0.98 -14.11
N GLY A 267 23.61 1.34 -15.12
CA GLY A 267 24.29 0.40 -16.01
C GLY A 267 25.24 -0.57 -15.28
N SER A 268 25.75 -1.57 -15.99
CA SER A 268 26.81 -2.42 -15.46
C SER A 268 28.06 -1.59 -15.15
N GLY A 269 28.71 -1.85 -14.01
CA GLY A 269 29.88 -1.09 -13.57
C GLY A 269 29.58 0.28 -12.93
N ALA A 270 28.32 0.70 -12.80
CA ALA A 270 27.95 1.99 -12.20
C ALA A 270 28.16 2.07 -10.66
N GLY A 271 28.66 1.00 -10.02
CA GLY A 271 28.92 0.96 -8.58
C GLY A 271 27.77 0.45 -7.71
N LYS A 272 26.71 -0.16 -8.26
CA LYS A 272 25.53 -0.66 -7.51
C LYS A 272 25.91 -1.66 -6.40
N THR A 273 26.60 -2.73 -6.75
CA THR A 273 27.09 -3.73 -5.78
C THR A 273 28.08 -3.11 -4.78
N THR A 274 28.91 -2.16 -5.21
CA THR A 274 29.81 -1.42 -4.31
C THR A 274 29.02 -0.62 -3.29
N LEU A 275 27.96 0.06 -3.71
CA LEU A 275 27.03 0.77 -2.84
C LEU A 275 26.37 -0.19 -1.85
N LEU A 276 25.76 -1.28 -2.31
CA LEU A 276 25.12 -2.25 -1.43
C LEU A 276 26.08 -2.85 -0.39
N ASN A 277 27.34 -3.08 -0.76
CA ASN A 277 28.37 -3.54 0.17
C ASN A 277 28.80 -2.47 1.19
N ILE A 278 28.69 -1.18 0.85
CA ILE A 278 28.86 -0.10 1.83
C ILE A 278 27.63 -0.03 2.74
N LEU A 279 26.43 -0.16 2.17
CA LEU A 279 25.18 -0.14 2.93
C LEU A 279 25.07 -1.32 3.92
N ASN A 280 25.59 -2.50 3.58
CA ASN A 280 25.59 -3.66 4.47
C ASN A 280 26.77 -3.67 5.46
N GLY A 281 27.68 -2.69 5.37
CA GLY A 281 28.84 -2.55 6.26
C GLY A 281 30.05 -3.42 5.89
N SER A 282 29.99 -4.21 4.82
CA SER A 282 31.12 -5.03 4.34
C SER A 282 32.27 -4.20 3.78
N LEU A 283 31.96 -3.04 3.20
CA LEU A 283 32.94 -2.05 2.75
C LEU A 283 32.81 -0.77 3.55
N LYS A 284 33.94 -0.29 4.08
CA LYS A 284 34.00 1.01 4.74
C LYS A 284 34.13 2.12 3.69
N PRO A 285 33.31 3.18 3.73
CA PRO A 285 33.49 4.31 2.83
C PRO A 285 34.86 4.97 3.05
N SER A 286 35.44 5.52 1.99
CA SER A 286 36.70 6.26 2.05
C SER A 286 36.51 7.63 2.70
N HIS A 287 35.36 8.27 2.42
CA HIS A 287 34.90 9.48 3.11
C HIS A 287 33.40 9.38 3.41
N GLY A 288 32.94 10.14 4.41
CA GLY A 288 31.55 10.15 4.84
C GLY A 288 31.23 9.13 5.93
N ILE A 289 29.96 9.12 6.34
CA ILE A 289 29.44 8.31 7.44
C ILE A 289 28.14 7.65 7.02
N ILE A 290 27.98 6.38 7.40
CA ILE A 290 26.74 5.64 7.26
C ILE A 290 26.20 5.27 8.65
N ALA A 291 24.92 5.56 8.89
CA ALA A 291 24.32 5.41 10.20
C ALA A 291 22.89 4.89 10.16
N ILE A 292 22.55 4.04 11.14
CA ILE A 292 21.21 3.52 11.42
C ILE A 292 20.74 4.12 12.73
N ASN A 293 19.62 4.84 12.73
CA ASN A 293 19.10 5.57 13.90
C ASN A 293 20.13 6.50 14.58
N GLY A 294 21.06 7.04 13.79
CA GLY A 294 22.14 7.90 14.29
C GLY A 294 23.38 7.16 14.80
N HIS A 295 23.35 5.84 14.88
CA HIS A 295 24.52 5.01 15.22
C HIS A 295 25.32 4.66 13.97
N ASP A 296 26.64 4.87 14.02
CA ASP A 296 27.54 4.63 12.88
C ASP A 296 27.75 3.12 12.65
N LEU A 297 27.57 2.67 11.40
CA LEU A 297 27.61 1.26 11.03
C LEU A 297 28.97 0.59 11.30
N HIS A 298 30.07 1.34 11.21
CA HIS A 298 31.42 0.83 11.39
C HIS A 298 31.96 1.08 12.80
N ALA A 299 31.63 2.21 13.42
CA ALA A 299 32.07 2.50 14.79
C ALA A 299 31.24 1.74 15.83
N GLU A 300 29.95 1.50 15.57
CA GLU A 300 28.99 0.90 16.49
C GLU A 300 28.38 -0.41 15.95
N GLY A 301 29.09 -1.11 15.06
CA GLY A 301 28.58 -2.30 14.36
C GLY A 301 28.02 -3.42 15.25
N LYS A 302 28.52 -3.59 16.48
CA LYS A 302 27.97 -4.56 17.46
C LYS A 302 26.55 -4.23 17.92
N LEU A 303 26.21 -2.94 18.03
CA LEU A 303 24.87 -2.50 18.41
C LEU A 303 23.88 -2.74 17.27
N LEU A 304 24.38 -2.74 16.04
CA LEU A 304 23.59 -2.83 14.81
C LEU A 304 23.58 -4.24 14.21
N GLU A 305 24.20 -5.21 14.90
CA GLU A 305 24.32 -6.58 14.46
C GLU A 305 22.92 -7.22 14.27
N GLY A 306 22.68 -7.80 13.10
CA GLY A 306 21.40 -8.42 12.75
C GLY A 306 20.30 -7.45 12.27
N LEU A 307 20.52 -6.12 12.33
CA LEU A 307 19.53 -5.16 11.82
C LEU A 307 19.49 -5.12 10.28
N THR A 308 20.61 -5.39 9.62
CA THR A 308 20.73 -5.45 8.17
C THR A 308 20.81 -6.90 7.69
N GLY A 309 20.03 -7.24 6.68
CA GLY A 309 20.18 -8.47 5.92
C GLY A 309 20.60 -8.18 4.48
N TYR A 310 21.43 -9.05 3.90
CA TYR A 310 21.96 -8.89 2.54
C TYR A 310 21.75 -10.14 1.70
N VAL A 311 21.02 -10.00 0.59
CA VAL A 311 20.79 -11.05 -0.39
C VAL A 311 21.67 -10.78 -1.62
N PRO A 312 22.75 -11.54 -1.85
CA PRO A 312 23.62 -11.34 -3.00
C PRO A 312 22.93 -11.71 -4.33
N GLN A 313 23.55 -11.28 -5.43
CA GLN A 313 23.11 -11.59 -6.78
C GLN A 313 23.13 -13.11 -7.03
N GLU A 314 24.24 -13.76 -6.67
CA GLU A 314 24.40 -15.21 -6.75
C GLU A 314 23.63 -15.94 -5.63
N ASP A 315 23.04 -17.09 -5.97
CA ASP A 315 22.26 -17.88 -5.01
C ASP A 315 23.18 -18.74 -4.13
N MET A 316 23.29 -18.41 -2.85
CA MET A 316 24.13 -19.14 -1.89
C MET A 316 23.40 -20.36 -1.29
N LEU A 317 22.88 -21.25 -2.14
CA LEU A 317 22.04 -22.38 -1.71
C LEU A 317 22.85 -23.67 -1.56
N LEU A 318 22.51 -24.47 -0.54
CA LEU A 318 23.01 -25.84 -0.37
C LEU A 318 22.20 -26.78 -1.27
N GLU A 319 22.79 -27.16 -2.40
CA GLU A 319 22.10 -27.86 -3.49
C GLU A 319 21.61 -29.27 -3.12
N ASP A 320 22.32 -29.94 -2.20
CA ASP A 320 21.98 -31.30 -1.75
C ASP A 320 20.86 -31.35 -0.71
N LEU A 321 20.55 -30.20 -0.10
CA LEU A 321 19.50 -30.04 0.90
C LEU A 321 18.16 -29.68 0.25
N THR A 322 17.09 -29.95 1.00
CA THR A 322 15.74 -29.49 0.66
C THR A 322 15.59 -27.99 0.88
N VAL A 323 14.53 -27.41 0.28
CA VAL A 323 14.13 -26.02 0.50
C VAL A 323 13.97 -25.73 2.00
N ARG A 324 13.28 -26.60 2.75
CA ARG A 324 13.13 -26.46 4.21
C ARG A 324 14.47 -26.54 4.93
N GLU A 325 15.30 -27.52 4.57
CA GLU A 325 16.59 -27.73 5.24
C GLU A 325 17.55 -26.56 5.04
N ASN A 326 17.52 -25.88 3.89
CA ASN A 326 18.30 -24.66 3.64
C ASN A 326 17.92 -23.53 4.62
N ILE A 327 16.62 -23.28 4.80
CA ILE A 327 16.12 -22.25 5.73
C ILE A 327 16.44 -22.66 7.17
N HIS A 328 16.19 -23.93 7.52
CA HIS A 328 16.46 -24.45 8.85
C HIS A 328 17.95 -24.42 9.20
N TYR A 329 18.84 -24.69 8.23
CA TYR A 329 20.29 -24.55 8.39
C TYR A 329 20.68 -23.10 8.73
N SER A 330 20.17 -22.14 7.96
CA SER A 330 20.38 -20.70 8.20
C SER A 330 19.84 -20.24 9.55
N ALA A 331 18.67 -20.76 9.94
CA ALA A 331 18.05 -20.49 11.24
C ALA A 331 18.91 -20.97 12.40
N ARG A 332 19.43 -22.20 12.33
CA ARG A 332 20.29 -22.78 13.38
C ARG A 332 21.60 -22.03 13.58
N LEU A 333 22.16 -21.45 12.52
CA LEU A 333 23.35 -20.59 12.62
C LEU A 333 23.03 -19.23 13.24
N SER A 334 21.78 -18.77 13.08
CA SER A 334 21.35 -17.43 13.53
C SER A 334 20.80 -17.43 14.96
N PHE A 335 20.25 -18.55 15.43
CA PHE A 335 19.58 -18.65 16.72
C PHE A 335 20.20 -19.74 17.60
N SER A 336 20.97 -19.34 18.61
CA SER A 336 21.62 -20.28 19.55
C SER A 336 20.73 -20.72 20.72
N GLY A 337 19.57 -20.10 20.92
CA GLY A 337 18.72 -20.29 22.11
C GLY A 337 17.28 -20.76 21.86
N LEU A 338 16.88 -20.97 20.61
CA LEU A 338 15.52 -21.41 20.27
C LEU A 338 15.40 -22.93 20.32
N SER A 339 14.24 -23.42 20.77
CA SER A 339 13.88 -24.83 20.70
C SER A 339 13.70 -25.26 19.24
N ARG A 340 13.74 -26.58 19.00
CA ARG A 340 13.52 -27.12 17.65
C ARG A 340 12.11 -26.78 17.14
N GLU A 341 11.11 -26.86 18.00
CA GLU A 341 9.72 -26.57 17.67
C GLU A 341 9.51 -25.08 17.36
N GLU A 342 10.23 -24.18 18.04
CA GLU A 342 10.21 -22.74 17.74
C GLU A 342 10.88 -22.44 16.40
N LEU A 343 12.01 -23.10 16.10
CA LEU A 343 12.68 -23.00 14.81
C LEU A 343 11.81 -23.52 13.68
N ASP A 344 11.20 -24.71 13.84
CA ASP A 344 10.32 -25.30 12.82
C ASP A 344 9.13 -24.38 12.53
N ARG A 345 8.56 -23.74 13.56
CA ARG A 345 7.48 -22.76 13.39
C ARG A 345 7.91 -21.52 12.59
N ARG A 346 9.06 -20.93 12.93
CA ARG A 346 9.62 -19.79 12.18
C ARG A 346 9.91 -20.16 10.72
N VAL A 347 10.45 -21.35 10.48
CA VAL A 347 10.69 -21.87 9.13
C VAL A 347 9.36 -22.01 8.36
N ASP A 348 8.30 -22.53 8.99
CA ASP A 348 6.97 -22.64 8.37
C ASP A 348 6.38 -21.28 8.02
N GLU A 349 6.53 -20.29 8.90
CA GLU A 349 6.08 -18.92 8.67
C GLU A 349 6.78 -18.28 7.47
N VAL A 350 8.11 -18.42 7.39
CA VAL A 350 8.91 -17.91 6.26
C VAL A 350 8.56 -18.62 4.94
N LEU A 351 8.39 -19.94 4.97
CA LEU A 351 7.99 -20.72 3.79
C LEU A 351 6.65 -20.25 3.23
N LYS A 352 5.65 -20.03 4.11
CA LYS A 352 4.33 -19.52 3.73
C LYS A 352 4.41 -18.08 3.23
N LYS A 353 5.15 -17.21 3.93
CA LYS A 353 5.33 -15.80 3.57
C LYS A 353 5.94 -15.62 2.17
N LEU A 354 6.75 -16.58 1.73
CA LEU A 354 7.41 -16.56 0.43
C LEU A 354 6.72 -17.42 -0.63
N GLU A 355 5.57 -18.00 -0.32
CA GLU A 355 4.80 -18.88 -1.22
C GLU A 355 5.66 -20.02 -1.79
N ILE A 356 6.48 -20.64 -0.94
CA ILE A 356 7.37 -21.79 -1.27
C ILE A 356 7.18 -22.99 -0.33
N ASP A 357 6.13 -22.98 0.49
CA ASP A 357 5.74 -24.09 1.37
C ASP A 357 5.43 -25.38 0.61
N GLN A 358 4.82 -25.28 -0.57
CA GLN A 358 4.49 -26.46 -1.39
C GLN A 358 5.71 -27.21 -1.92
N ILE A 359 6.87 -26.55 -2.01
CA ILE A 359 8.13 -27.14 -2.48
C ILE A 359 9.10 -27.43 -1.32
N ALA A 360 8.67 -27.27 -0.07
CA ALA A 360 9.54 -27.35 1.11
C ALA A 360 10.34 -28.66 1.20
N GLY A 361 9.75 -29.78 0.76
CA GLY A 361 10.39 -31.11 0.77
C GLY A 361 11.21 -31.45 -0.47
N LEU A 362 11.24 -30.58 -1.49
CA LEU A 362 12.05 -30.80 -2.69
C LEU A 362 13.51 -30.43 -2.41
N LYS A 363 14.45 -31.22 -2.93
CA LYS A 363 15.86 -30.84 -3.01
C LYS A 363 16.01 -29.61 -3.88
N VAL A 364 17.02 -28.78 -3.61
CA VAL A 364 17.30 -27.60 -4.45
C VAL A 364 17.88 -28.04 -5.81
N GLY A 365 18.85 -28.95 -5.77
CA GLY A 365 19.55 -29.46 -6.95
C GLY A 365 20.50 -28.45 -7.58
N SER A 366 21.40 -28.95 -8.43
CA SER A 366 22.40 -28.10 -9.09
C SER A 366 21.82 -27.30 -10.25
N TYR A 367 22.57 -26.31 -10.74
CA TYR A 367 22.18 -25.56 -11.94
C TYR A 367 21.96 -26.44 -13.18
N LEU A 368 22.63 -27.60 -13.25
CA LEU A 368 22.52 -28.59 -14.33
C LEU A 368 21.38 -29.59 -14.09
N ASN A 369 21.01 -29.83 -12.83
CA ASN A 369 19.95 -30.77 -12.45
C ASN A 369 18.99 -30.10 -11.45
N ARG A 370 18.21 -29.14 -11.96
CA ARG A 370 17.34 -28.28 -11.14
C ARG A 370 16.07 -29.02 -10.74
N SER A 371 15.80 -29.05 -9.45
CA SER A 371 14.55 -29.59 -8.90
C SER A 371 13.50 -28.50 -8.61
N ILE A 372 13.92 -27.23 -8.58
CA ILE A 372 13.07 -26.05 -8.39
C ILE A 372 13.37 -24.96 -9.44
N SER A 373 12.38 -24.10 -9.72
CA SER A 373 12.51 -23.04 -10.73
C SER A 373 13.46 -21.91 -10.30
N GLY A 374 13.90 -21.06 -11.25
CA GLY A 374 14.74 -19.91 -10.93
C GLY A 374 14.09 -18.93 -9.94
N GLY A 375 12.80 -18.61 -10.15
CA GLY A 375 12.06 -17.75 -9.21
C GLY A 375 11.84 -18.39 -7.84
N GLN A 376 11.76 -19.73 -7.76
CA GLN A 376 11.72 -20.46 -6.48
C GLN A 376 13.08 -20.43 -5.78
N ARG A 377 14.19 -20.64 -6.51
CA ARG A 377 15.55 -20.50 -5.96
C ARG A 377 15.78 -19.10 -5.39
N LYS A 378 15.37 -18.05 -6.12
CA LYS A 378 15.57 -16.68 -5.66
C LYS A 378 14.74 -16.35 -4.41
N ARG A 379 13.49 -16.82 -4.34
CA ARG A 379 12.67 -16.69 -3.12
C ARG A 379 13.26 -17.47 -1.95
N LEU A 380 13.81 -18.67 -2.18
CA LEU A 380 14.55 -19.40 -1.14
C LEU A 380 15.80 -18.63 -0.69
N ASN A 381 16.55 -18.02 -1.60
CA ASN A 381 17.72 -17.21 -1.27
C ASN A 381 17.33 -16.04 -0.34
N ILE A 382 16.23 -15.36 -0.66
CA ILE A 382 15.63 -14.32 0.20
C ILE A 382 15.15 -14.91 1.55
N ALA A 383 14.60 -16.12 1.56
CA ALA A 383 14.14 -16.80 2.77
C ALA A 383 15.23 -17.00 3.81
N MET A 384 16.42 -17.39 3.34
CA MET A 384 17.57 -17.65 4.21
C MET A 384 18.01 -16.39 4.96
N GLU A 385 17.79 -15.21 4.39
CA GLU A 385 18.08 -13.94 5.07
C GLU A 385 16.90 -13.48 5.93
N LEU A 386 15.67 -13.63 5.43
CA LEU A 386 14.47 -13.20 6.15
C LEU A 386 14.22 -13.96 7.45
N ILE A 387 14.73 -15.19 7.58
CA ILE A 387 14.61 -15.98 8.82
C ILE A 387 15.24 -15.27 10.03
N ARG A 388 16.19 -14.36 9.81
CA ARG A 388 16.86 -13.54 10.84
C ARG A 388 16.05 -12.31 11.25
N GLU A 389 14.94 -12.06 10.56
CA GLU A 389 14.03 -10.92 10.76
C GLU A 389 14.70 -9.54 10.65
N PRO A 390 15.56 -9.27 9.64
CA PRO A 390 16.27 -7.99 9.54
C PRO A 390 15.31 -6.82 9.38
N ALA A 391 15.69 -5.66 9.92
CA ALA A 391 14.91 -4.42 9.81
C ALA A 391 15.16 -3.70 8.46
N ILE A 392 16.39 -3.82 7.93
CA ILE A 392 16.81 -3.34 6.61
C ILE A 392 17.16 -4.56 5.76
N LEU A 393 16.52 -4.73 4.60
CA LEU A 393 16.83 -5.78 3.64
C LEU A 393 17.46 -5.16 2.39
N LEU A 394 18.69 -5.56 2.11
CA LEU A 394 19.49 -5.14 0.97
C LEU A 394 19.55 -6.29 -0.03
N LEU A 395 19.19 -6.06 -1.29
CA LEU A 395 19.19 -7.10 -2.33
C LEU A 395 20.03 -6.65 -3.51
N ASP A 396 20.92 -7.51 -3.99
CA ASP A 396 21.69 -7.25 -5.22
C ASP A 396 21.01 -7.96 -6.41
N GLU A 397 20.50 -7.15 -7.34
CA GLU A 397 19.79 -7.55 -8.56
C GLU A 397 18.80 -8.73 -8.37
N PRO A 398 17.76 -8.60 -7.50
CA PRO A 398 16.94 -9.73 -7.11
C PRO A 398 16.03 -10.28 -8.23
N THR A 399 15.93 -9.60 -9.36
CA THR A 399 15.15 -10.00 -10.54
C THR A 399 16.02 -10.50 -11.70
N SER A 400 17.34 -10.50 -11.55
CA SER A 400 18.26 -10.91 -12.61
C SER A 400 18.08 -12.38 -12.96
N GLY A 401 18.04 -12.69 -14.27
CA GLY A 401 17.88 -14.05 -14.77
C GLY A 401 16.49 -14.67 -14.57
N LEU A 402 15.49 -13.90 -14.12
CA LEU A 402 14.12 -14.36 -13.94
C LEU A 402 13.23 -14.07 -15.17
N SER A 403 12.15 -14.84 -15.31
CA SER A 403 11.06 -14.52 -16.22
C SER A 403 10.33 -13.24 -15.78
N SER A 404 9.60 -12.57 -16.67
CA SER A 404 8.82 -11.38 -16.32
C SER A 404 7.81 -11.66 -15.19
N SER A 405 7.13 -12.80 -15.25
CA SER A 405 6.15 -13.21 -14.23
C SER A 405 6.79 -13.52 -12.88
N ASP A 406 8.00 -14.11 -12.85
CA ASP A 406 8.69 -14.37 -11.59
C ASP A 406 9.29 -13.09 -11.01
N SER A 407 9.77 -12.19 -11.86
CA SER A 407 10.25 -10.87 -11.45
C SER A 407 9.14 -10.06 -10.78
N GLU A 408 7.94 -10.06 -11.36
CA GLU A 408 6.77 -9.40 -10.78
C GLU A 408 6.43 -9.95 -9.38
N LYS A 409 6.47 -11.28 -9.21
CA LYS A 409 6.24 -11.90 -7.89
C LYS A 409 7.29 -11.50 -6.86
N VAL A 410 8.57 -11.46 -7.24
CA VAL A 410 9.65 -11.01 -6.34
C VAL A 410 9.47 -9.55 -5.95
N VAL A 411 9.16 -8.67 -6.91
CA VAL A 411 8.91 -7.24 -6.64
C VAL A 411 7.68 -7.05 -5.75
N ARG A 412 6.60 -7.81 -5.98
CA ARG A 412 5.40 -7.79 -5.13
C ARG A 412 5.74 -8.18 -3.69
N LEU A 413 6.49 -9.26 -3.51
CA LEU A 413 6.97 -9.68 -2.20
C LEU A 413 7.84 -8.62 -1.51
N MET A 414 8.76 -7.97 -2.23
CA MET A 414 9.57 -6.88 -1.66
C MET A 414 8.70 -5.72 -1.19
N ARG A 415 7.66 -5.38 -1.95
CA ARG A 415 6.67 -4.38 -1.55
C ARG A 415 5.92 -4.81 -0.30
N GLU A 416 5.47 -6.05 -0.20
CA GLU A 416 4.80 -6.58 1.00
C GLU A 416 5.70 -6.52 2.24
N LEU A 417 7.01 -6.79 2.10
CA LEU A 417 7.98 -6.67 3.19
C LEU A 417 8.17 -5.22 3.63
N ALA A 418 8.32 -4.30 2.69
CA ALA A 418 8.41 -2.86 2.99
C ALA A 418 7.14 -2.38 3.71
N ASN A 419 5.99 -2.79 3.19
CA ASN A 419 4.67 -2.50 3.76
C ASN A 419 4.50 -3.02 5.19
N SER A 420 5.16 -4.13 5.56
CA SER A 420 5.20 -4.63 6.94
C SER A 420 6.16 -3.85 7.87
N GLY A 421 6.72 -2.73 7.41
CA GLY A 421 7.59 -1.85 8.18
C GLY A 421 9.09 -2.08 7.97
N LYS A 422 9.51 -2.95 7.04
CA LYS A 422 10.95 -3.08 6.72
C LYS A 422 11.42 -1.96 5.79
N LEU A 423 12.70 -1.64 5.83
CA LEU A 423 13.34 -0.85 4.77
C LEU A 423 13.90 -1.83 3.74
N VAL A 424 13.45 -1.75 2.49
CA VAL A 424 13.95 -2.60 1.40
C VAL A 424 14.72 -1.75 0.40
N ILE A 425 15.96 -2.15 0.07
CA ILE A 425 16.80 -1.49 -0.94
C ILE A 425 17.28 -2.56 -1.92
N MET A 426 17.05 -2.37 -3.22
CA MET A 426 17.37 -3.35 -4.26
C MET A 426 17.88 -2.78 -5.56
#